data_AF-A0A3P7G5M4-F1
#
_entry.id   AF-A0A3P7G5M4-F1
#
_cell.length_a   1.000
_cell.length_b   1.000
_cell.length_c   1.000
_cell.angle_alpha   90.00
_cell.angle_beta   90.00
_cell.angle_gamma   90.00
#
_symmetry.space_group_name_H-M   'P 1'
#
loop_
_entity.id
_entity.type
_entity.pdbx_description
1 polymer ?
#
loop_
_entity_poly.entity_id
_entity_poly.type
_entity_poly.pdbx_seq_one_letter_code
_entity_poly.pdbx_strand_id
1 'polypeptide(L)'
;MRKNPVDLRRRLYIQFRGEEGLDYGGVAREWFFLLSHEVLNPMYCLFMYAGANNYSLQINPASFINPDHLKYFECIGRFIAMALFHGKFIYSGFTMPFYKKMLRKKFTLKDLESVDAEFYNSLIWIKENNVDECDMELYFVADYELLGEIRTHELKEGGAELVHVCLHLICYFMVSRS
;
A
#
# COMPACT_ATOMS: atom_id res chain seq x y z
N MET A 1 19.03 2.27 6.64
CA MET A 1 20.25 1.90 5.90
C MET A 1 20.97 3.16 5.41
N ARG A 2 21.91 3.72 6.19
CA ARG A 2 22.55 5.04 5.92
C ARG A 2 23.73 5.00 4.92
N LYS A 3 23.95 3.88 4.22
CA LYS A 3 25.02 3.77 3.22
C LYS A 3 24.70 4.59 1.97
N ASN A 4 25.74 5.00 1.24
CA ASN A 4 25.57 5.65 -0.05
C ASN A 4 24.83 4.70 -1.01
N PRO A 5 23.78 5.15 -1.72
CA PRO A 5 23.08 4.33 -2.71
C PRO A 5 23.98 3.69 -3.78
N VAL A 6 25.14 4.28 -4.08
CA VAL A 6 26.13 3.71 -5.00
C VAL A 6 26.82 2.48 -4.39
N ASP A 7 27.10 2.49 -3.08
CA ASP A 7 27.74 1.36 -2.40
C ASP A 7 26.80 0.16 -2.28
N LEU A 8 25.48 0.41 -2.18
CA LEU A 8 24.45 -0.63 -2.12
C LEU A 8 24.31 -1.43 -3.42
N ARG A 9 24.80 -0.89 -4.53
CA ARG A 9 24.83 -1.56 -5.85
C ARG A 9 26.04 -2.46 -6.03
N ARG A 10 27.03 -2.40 -5.13
CA ARG A 10 28.20 -3.30 -5.16
C ARG A 10 27.79 -4.69 -4.70
N ARG A 11 28.63 -5.69 -4.98
CA ARG A 11 28.45 -7.05 -4.48
C ARG A 11 28.27 -7.03 -2.97
N LEU A 12 27.15 -7.60 -2.52
CA LEU A 12 26.84 -7.72 -1.10
C LEU A 12 27.59 -8.91 -0.52
N TYR A 13 28.15 -8.70 0.67
CA TYR A 13 28.67 -9.76 1.53
C TYR A 13 27.89 -9.68 2.82
N ILE A 14 27.03 -10.67 3.06
CA ILE A 14 26.25 -10.75 4.29
C ILE A 14 26.89 -11.77 5.22
N GLN A 15 26.98 -11.42 6.50
CA GLN A 15 27.44 -12.32 7.56
C GLN A 15 26.52 -12.16 8.76
N PHE A 16 25.97 -13.26 9.25
CA PHE A 16 25.26 -13.29 10.53
C PHE A 16 26.27 -13.31 11.68
N ARG A 17 26.00 -12.51 12.71
CA ARG A 17 26.89 -12.42 13.87
C ARG A 17 26.83 -13.72 14.66
N GLY A 18 27.97 -14.34 14.89
CA GLY A 18 28.07 -15.59 15.66
C GLY A 18 27.83 -16.86 14.83
N GLU A 19 27.59 -16.74 13.53
CA GLU A 19 27.44 -17.89 12.63
C GLU A 19 28.66 -18.04 11.72
N GLU A 20 29.11 -19.28 11.54
CA GLU A 20 30.12 -19.62 10.55
C GLU A 20 29.45 -19.79 9.19
N GLY A 21 29.69 -18.85 8.27
CA GLY A 21 29.12 -18.91 6.93
C GLY A 21 29.82 -17.98 5.95
N LEU A 22 30.26 -18.54 4.82
CA LEU A 22 30.71 -17.76 3.66
C LEU A 22 29.52 -17.54 2.73
N ASP A 23 29.28 -16.29 2.35
CA ASP A 23 28.16 -15.92 1.50
C ASP A 23 28.42 -16.27 0.02
N TYR A 24 28.08 -17.49 -0.36
CA TYR A 24 27.95 -17.92 -1.77
C TYR A 24 26.56 -17.61 -2.34
N GLY A 25 25.76 -16.77 -1.68
CA GLY A 25 24.42 -16.34 -2.07
C GLY A 25 23.29 -16.92 -1.21
N GLY A 26 23.55 -17.98 -0.45
CA GLY A 26 22.60 -18.57 0.51
C GLY A 26 22.33 -17.65 1.69
N VAL A 27 23.40 -17.18 2.34
CA VAL A 27 23.33 -16.25 3.48
C VAL A 27 22.62 -14.96 3.08
N ALA A 28 22.97 -14.38 1.93
CA ALA A 28 22.24 -13.22 1.42
C ALA A 28 20.74 -13.50 1.22
N ARG A 29 20.38 -14.66 0.63
CA ARG A 29 18.97 -15.01 0.39
C ARG A 29 18.19 -15.07 1.70
N GLU A 30 18.73 -15.74 2.71
CA GLU A 30 18.13 -15.83 4.03
C GLU A 30 17.99 -14.46 4.69
N TRP A 31 19.03 -13.63 4.63
CA TRP A 31 18.99 -12.28 5.18
C TRP A 31 17.89 -11.42 4.55
N PHE A 32 17.73 -11.44 3.22
CA PHE A 32 16.63 -10.74 2.56
C PHE A 32 15.27 -11.30 2.99
N PHE A 33 15.15 -12.62 3.12
CA PHE A 33 13.92 -13.25 3.58
C PHE A 33 13.55 -12.81 5.00
N LEU A 34 14.45 -12.99 5.98
CA LEU A 34 14.25 -12.65 7.38
C LEU A 34 13.98 -11.16 7.57
N LEU A 35 14.80 -10.30 6.95
CA LEU A 35 14.61 -8.86 7.08
C LEU A 35 13.30 -8.40 6.44
N SER A 36 12.93 -8.97 5.27
CA SER A 36 11.64 -8.64 4.64
C SER A 36 10.45 -9.06 5.51
N HIS A 37 10.55 -10.17 6.23
CA HIS A 37 9.50 -10.62 7.14
C HIS A 37 9.28 -9.62 8.28
N GLU A 38 10.37 -9.14 8.89
CA GLU A 38 10.29 -8.17 9.99
C GLU A 38 9.83 -6.79 9.53
N VAL A 39 10.46 -6.22 8.50
CA VAL A 39 10.17 -4.82 8.11
C VAL A 39 8.80 -4.65 7.43
N LEU A 40 8.22 -5.73 6.93
CA LEU A 40 6.89 -5.74 6.30
C LEU A 40 5.80 -6.28 7.24
N ASN A 41 6.13 -6.56 8.50
CA ASN A 41 5.17 -7.02 9.49
C ASN A 41 4.16 -5.89 9.82
N PRO A 42 2.84 -6.11 9.60
CA PRO A 42 1.82 -5.11 9.90
C PRO A 42 1.76 -4.65 11.37
N MET A 43 2.30 -5.45 12.30
CA MET A 43 2.34 -5.13 13.73
C MET A 43 3.16 -3.87 14.05
N TYR A 44 4.05 -3.44 13.16
CA TYR A 44 4.83 -2.20 13.32
C TYR A 44 4.09 -0.94 12.83
N CYS A 45 2.83 -1.06 12.40
CA CYS A 45 1.98 0.04 11.93
C CYS A 45 2.52 0.85 10.75
N LEU A 46 3.55 0.36 10.03
CA LEU A 46 4.05 0.99 8.81
C LEU A 46 3.20 0.59 7.59
N PHE A 47 2.87 -0.70 7.54
CA PHE A 47 2.03 -1.28 6.50
C PHE A 47 0.82 -1.96 7.13
N MET A 48 -0.20 -2.19 6.31
CA MET A 48 -1.38 -2.96 6.66
C MET A 48 -1.76 -3.86 5.49
N TYR A 49 -2.53 -4.91 5.78
CA TYR A 49 -3.16 -5.70 4.73
C TYR A 49 -4.21 -4.86 3.99
N ALA A 50 -4.34 -5.08 2.68
CA ALA A 50 -5.27 -4.35 1.83
C ALA A 50 -6.74 -4.59 2.17
N GLY A 51 -7.06 -5.80 2.63
CA GLY A 51 -8.42 -6.20 2.98
C GLY A 51 -8.43 -7.52 3.75
N ALA A 52 -9.61 -7.96 4.18
CA ALA A 52 -9.75 -9.13 5.07
C ALA A 52 -9.17 -10.43 4.47
N ASN A 53 -9.34 -10.62 3.16
CA ASN A 53 -8.85 -11.80 2.43
C ASN A 53 -7.66 -11.48 1.51
N ASN A 54 -7.08 -10.28 1.62
CA ASN A 54 -6.02 -9.80 0.76
C ASN A 54 -4.75 -9.50 1.56
N TYR A 55 -3.82 -10.46 1.55
CA TYR A 55 -2.55 -10.36 2.25
C TYR A 55 -1.50 -9.45 1.57
N SER A 56 -1.85 -8.79 0.46
CA SER A 56 -0.98 -7.76 -0.10
C SER A 56 -0.93 -6.53 0.80
N LEU A 57 0.23 -5.89 0.85
CA LEU A 57 0.49 -4.77 1.75
C LEU A 57 0.25 -3.42 1.09
N GLN A 58 -0.26 -2.49 1.89
CA GLN A 58 -0.33 -1.06 1.57
C GLN A 58 0.18 -0.23 2.75
N ILE A 59 0.44 1.06 2.51
CA ILE A 59 0.84 1.98 3.58
C ILE A 59 -0.30 2.07 4.59
N ASN A 60 0.03 1.93 5.87
CA ASN A 60 -0.94 2.19 6.92
C ASN A 60 -1.16 3.71 7.04
N PRO A 61 -2.40 4.23 6.89
CA PRO A 61 -2.68 5.66 7.01
C PRO A 61 -2.35 6.20 8.41
N ALA A 62 -2.36 5.33 9.44
CA ALA A 62 -1.96 5.65 10.80
C ALA A 62 -0.45 5.53 11.07
N SER A 63 0.38 5.29 10.05
CA SER A 63 1.84 5.12 10.25
C SER A 63 2.50 6.31 10.96
N PHE A 64 1.91 7.51 10.87
CA PHE A 64 2.38 8.71 11.57
C PHE A 64 2.40 8.59 13.10
N ILE A 65 1.70 7.60 13.70
CA ILE A 65 1.83 7.28 15.13
C ILE A 65 3.28 7.05 15.51
N ASN A 66 4.05 6.43 14.62
CA ASN A 66 5.48 6.31 14.78
C ASN A 66 6.13 7.60 14.24
N PRO A 67 6.72 8.47 15.10
CA PRO A 67 7.32 9.72 14.64
C PRO A 67 8.46 9.53 13.64
N ASP A 68 9.09 8.36 13.63
CA ASP A 68 10.17 7.99 12.71
C ASP A 68 9.67 7.24 11.46
N HIS A 69 8.36 7.09 11.23
CA HIS A 69 7.80 6.29 10.14
C HIS A 69 8.38 6.64 8.76
N LEU A 70 8.61 7.92 8.46
CA LEU A 70 9.24 8.34 7.20
C LEU A 70 10.68 7.83 7.06
N LYS A 71 11.46 7.81 8.15
CA LYS A 71 12.83 7.26 8.15
C LYS A 71 12.80 5.74 7.97
N TYR A 72 11.80 5.07 8.54
CA TYR A 72 11.57 3.64 8.32
C TYR A 72 11.20 3.37 6.86
N PHE A 73 10.25 4.12 6.28
CA PHE A 73 9.90 4.00 4.86
C PHE A 73 11.09 4.28 3.94
N GLU A 74 11.93 5.26 4.24
CA GLU A 74 13.16 5.50 3.49
C GLU A 74 14.11 4.29 3.57
N CYS A 75 14.27 3.70 4.76
CA CYS A 75 15.10 2.52 4.96
C CYS A 75 14.55 1.30 4.21
N ILE A 76 13.24 1.07 4.29
CA ILE A 76 12.54 -0.04 3.64
C ILE A 76 12.57 0.12 2.12
N GLY A 77 12.35 1.33 1.61
CA GLY A 77 12.47 1.63 0.18
C GLY A 77 13.86 1.33 -0.37
N ARG A 78 14.92 1.70 0.36
CA ARG A 78 16.30 1.33 0.00
C ARG A 78 16.52 -0.18 0.04
N PHE A 79 15.97 -0.87 1.03
CA PHE A 79 16.05 -2.32 1.15
C PHE A 79 15.34 -3.04 -0.02
N ILE A 80 14.12 -2.64 -0.37
CA ILE A 80 13.37 -3.20 -1.50
C ILE A 80 14.12 -2.91 -2.82
N ALA A 81 14.60 -1.68 -3.00
CA ALA A 81 15.39 -1.32 -4.19
C ALA A 81 16.66 -2.18 -4.31
N MET A 82 17.32 -2.45 -3.19
CA MET A 82 18.47 -3.35 -3.14
C MET A 82 18.09 -4.80 -3.45
N ALA A 83 16.96 -5.30 -2.93
CA ALA A 83 16.46 -6.63 -3.24
C ALA A 83 16.18 -6.77 -4.75
N LEU A 84 15.50 -5.79 -5.35
CA LEU A 84 15.23 -5.75 -6.79
C LEU A 84 16.51 -5.70 -7.63
N PHE A 85 17.48 -4.86 -7.25
CA PHE A 85 18.75 -4.72 -7.97
C PHE A 85 19.57 -6.02 -7.96
N HIS A 86 19.61 -6.73 -6.83
CA HIS A 86 20.39 -7.97 -6.66
C HIS A 86 19.61 -9.24 -7.01
N GLY A 87 18.38 -9.12 -7.52
CA GLY A 87 17.53 -10.27 -7.88
C GLY A 87 17.17 -11.14 -6.67
N LYS A 88 16.90 -10.52 -5.53
CA LYS A 88 16.59 -11.20 -4.27
C LYS A 88 15.10 -11.16 -3.98
N PHE A 89 14.59 -12.26 -3.46
CA PHE A 89 13.19 -12.43 -3.09
C PHE A 89 12.87 -11.72 -1.77
N ILE A 90 11.67 -11.17 -1.66
CA ILE A 90 11.09 -10.61 -0.42
C ILE A 90 9.79 -11.37 -0.11
N TYR A 91 9.56 -11.69 1.16
CA TYR A 91 8.50 -12.61 1.61
C TYR A 91 7.08 -12.10 1.34
N SER A 92 6.89 -10.79 1.24
CA SER A 92 5.58 -10.17 1.00
C SER A 92 5.63 -9.16 -0.15
N GLY A 93 4.50 -9.03 -0.84
CA GLY A 93 4.29 -8.10 -1.94
C GLY A 93 3.35 -6.96 -1.57
N PHE A 94 3.43 -5.88 -2.34
CA PHE A 94 2.53 -4.75 -2.18
C PHE A 94 1.32 -4.87 -3.12
N THR A 95 0.29 -4.07 -2.87
CA THR A 95 -0.86 -3.97 -3.76
C THR A 95 -0.44 -3.47 -5.15
N MET A 96 -1.21 -3.84 -6.18
CA MET A 96 -1.00 -3.32 -7.55
C MET A 96 -1.07 -1.78 -7.61
N PRO A 97 -2.04 -1.11 -6.94
CA PRO A 97 -2.05 0.33 -6.76
C PRO A 97 -0.75 0.92 -6.20
N PHE A 98 -0.15 0.28 -5.19
CA PHE A 98 1.10 0.75 -4.60
C PHE A 98 2.23 0.80 -5.64
N TYR A 99 2.39 -0.26 -6.44
CA TYR A 99 3.38 -0.28 -7.53
C TYR A 99 3.07 0.77 -8.61
N LYS A 100 1.80 0.93 -8.99
CA LYS A 100 1.40 1.96 -9.96
C LYS A 100 1.70 3.36 -9.46
N LYS A 101 1.46 3.64 -8.18
CA LYS A 101 1.76 4.95 -7.58
C LYS A 101 3.26 5.25 -7.62
N MET A 102 4.11 4.29 -7.23
CA MET A 102 5.57 4.44 -7.32
C MET A 102 6.05 4.69 -8.76
N LEU A 103 5.41 4.05 -9.74
CA LEU A 103 5.72 4.21 -11.16
C LEU A 103 5.01 5.41 -11.82
N ARG A 104 4.27 6.23 -11.06
CA ARG A 104 3.45 7.34 -11.57
C ARG A 104 2.49 6.92 -12.69
N LYS A 105 1.98 5.70 -12.62
CA LYS A 105 0.96 5.17 -13.55
C LYS A 105 -0.43 5.52 -13.04
N LYS A 106 -1.36 5.73 -13.96
CA LYS A 106 -2.77 5.98 -13.64
C LYS A 106 -3.38 4.74 -12.97
N PHE A 107 -4.09 4.97 -11.88
CA PHE A 107 -4.95 3.97 -11.26
C PHE A 107 -6.24 3.85 -12.11
N THR A 108 -6.77 2.65 -12.23
CA THR A 108 -8.02 2.35 -12.94
C THR A 108 -8.98 1.63 -12.02
N LEU A 109 -10.28 1.65 -12.32
CA LEU A 109 -11.27 0.93 -11.52
C LEU A 109 -10.95 -0.57 -11.40
N LYS A 110 -10.33 -1.17 -12.42
CA LYS A 110 -9.88 -2.57 -12.38
C LYS A 110 -8.76 -2.83 -11.38
N ASP A 111 -7.97 -1.82 -11.01
CA ASP A 111 -6.96 -2.01 -9.95
C ASP A 111 -7.62 -2.19 -8.58
N LEU A 112 -8.80 -1.59 -8.37
CA LEU A 112 -9.56 -1.75 -7.15
C LEU A 112 -10.05 -3.18 -6.95
N GLU A 113 -10.45 -3.86 -8.03
CA GLU A 113 -10.83 -5.28 -8.00
C GLU A 113 -9.73 -6.16 -7.37
N SER A 114 -8.46 -5.82 -7.60
CA SER A 114 -7.31 -6.54 -7.03
C SER A 114 -7.05 -6.24 -5.54
N VAL A 115 -7.64 -5.18 -5.01
CA VAL A 115 -7.52 -4.76 -3.61
C VAL A 115 -8.74 -5.22 -2.82
N ASP A 116 -9.92 -4.85 -3.30
CA ASP A 116 -11.22 -5.11 -2.70
C ASP A 116 -12.24 -5.40 -3.82
N ALA A 117 -12.47 -6.70 -4.05
CA ALA A 117 -13.40 -7.17 -5.07
C ALA A 117 -14.86 -6.86 -4.71
N GLU A 118 -15.21 -6.81 -3.42
CA GLU A 118 -16.56 -6.50 -2.96
C GLU A 118 -16.89 -5.03 -3.21
N PHE A 119 -15.97 -4.14 -2.84
CA PHE A 119 -16.10 -2.73 -3.11
C PHE A 119 -16.04 -2.40 -4.61
N TYR A 120 -15.22 -3.12 -5.38
CA TYR A 120 -15.26 -3.04 -6.84
C TYR A 120 -16.65 -3.41 -7.39
N ASN A 121 -17.22 -4.54 -6.95
CA ASN A 121 -18.52 -4.99 -7.40
C ASN A 121 -19.64 -4.02 -7.03
N SER A 122 -19.59 -3.41 -5.84
CA SER A 122 -20.57 -2.40 -5.45
C SER A 122 -20.50 -1.16 -6.34
N LEU A 123 -19.30 -0.70 -6.67
CA LEU A 123 -19.12 0.41 -7.62
C LEU A 123 -19.58 0.06 -9.04
N ILE A 124 -19.32 -1.16 -9.52
CA ILE A 124 -19.83 -1.62 -10.82
C ILE A 124 -21.36 -1.69 -10.81
N TRP A 125 -21.96 -2.18 -9.74
CA TRP A 125 -23.41 -2.22 -9.61
C TRP A 125 -24.01 -0.82 -9.63
N ILE A 126 -23.47 0.13 -8.86
CA ILE A 126 -23.89 1.54 -8.88
C ILE A 126 -23.68 2.17 -10.27
N LYS A 127 -22.66 1.73 -11.02
CA LYS A 127 -22.41 2.19 -12.40
C LYS A 127 -23.50 1.75 -13.38
N GLU A 128 -23.95 0.52 -13.23
CA GLU A 128 -24.84 -0.16 -14.19
C GLU A 128 -26.32 0.05 -13.86
N ASN A 129 -26.63 0.45 -12.62
CA ASN A 129 -27.99 0.68 -12.13
C ASN A 129 -28.24 2.16 -11.86
N ASN A 130 -29.44 2.64 -12.18
CA ASN A 130 -29.83 4.00 -11.81
C ASN A 130 -30.13 4.06 -10.31
N VAL A 131 -29.24 4.72 -9.56
CA VAL A 131 -29.39 4.90 -8.12
C VAL A 131 -30.25 6.10 -7.75
N ASP A 132 -30.62 6.97 -8.70
CA ASP A 132 -31.43 8.16 -8.40
C ASP A 132 -32.85 7.78 -7.90
N GLU A 133 -33.34 6.60 -8.28
CA GLU A 133 -34.63 6.07 -7.82
C GLU A 133 -34.53 5.38 -6.46
N CYS A 134 -33.33 4.99 -6.06
CA CYS A 134 -33.06 4.37 -4.78
C CYS A 134 -32.60 5.48 -3.83
N ASP A 135 -33.48 5.97 -2.97
CA ASP A 135 -33.20 6.99 -1.95
C ASP A 135 -32.16 6.48 -0.93
N MET A 136 -30.90 6.35 -1.37
CA MET A 136 -29.80 5.70 -0.65
C MET A 136 -28.96 6.71 0.14
N GLU A 137 -29.36 7.99 0.17
CA GLU A 137 -28.68 9.06 0.91
C GLU A 137 -27.16 9.10 0.67
N LEU A 138 -26.74 8.88 -0.59
CA LEU A 138 -25.33 8.85 -0.97
C LEU A 138 -24.83 10.28 -1.27
N TYR A 139 -23.81 10.70 -0.55
CA TYR A 139 -23.13 12.00 -0.70
C TYR A 139 -21.73 11.84 -1.28
N PHE A 140 -21.13 12.95 -1.75
CA PHE A 140 -19.72 12.95 -2.18
C PHE A 140 -18.77 12.99 -0.99
N VAL A 141 -18.87 11.97 -0.13
CA VAL A 141 -18.01 11.75 1.02
C VAL A 141 -17.50 10.31 1.02
N ALA A 142 -16.36 10.09 1.64
CA ALA A 142 -15.85 8.76 1.92
C ALA A 142 -15.51 8.66 3.41
N ASP A 143 -16.04 7.62 4.04
CA ASP A 143 -15.71 7.27 5.41
C ASP A 143 -14.51 6.33 5.43
N TYR A 144 -13.61 6.57 6.37
CA TYR A 144 -12.47 5.70 6.60
C TYR A 144 -12.20 5.61 8.10
N GLU A 145 -11.78 4.43 8.55
CA GLU A 145 -11.39 4.22 9.93
C GLU A 145 -9.92 4.61 10.13
N LEU A 146 -9.67 5.44 11.14
CA LEU A 146 -8.33 5.81 11.58
C LEU A 146 -8.27 5.71 13.10
N LEU A 147 -7.50 4.75 13.61
CA LEU A 147 -7.30 4.56 15.06
C LEU A 147 -8.59 4.29 15.84
N GLY A 148 -9.52 3.55 15.24
CA GLY A 148 -10.83 3.25 15.83
C GLY A 148 -11.83 4.40 15.73
N GLU A 149 -11.44 5.55 15.17
CA GLU A 149 -12.35 6.65 14.86
C GLU A 149 -12.76 6.59 13.38
N ILE A 150 -14.06 6.64 13.11
CA ILE A 150 -14.56 6.84 11.75
C ILE A 150 -14.41 8.32 11.42
N ARG A 151 -13.73 8.60 10.31
CA ARG A 151 -13.56 9.95 9.77
C ARG A 151 -14.20 10.04 8.40
N THR A 152 -14.93 11.11 8.18
CA THR A 152 -15.56 11.42 6.89
C THR A 152 -14.69 12.43 6.13
N HIS A 153 -14.49 12.17 4.84
CA HIS A 153 -13.77 13.07 3.95
C HIS A 153 -14.61 13.43 2.74
N GLU A 154 -14.80 14.73 2.48
CA GLU A 154 -15.44 15.18 1.25
C GLU A 154 -14.59 14.86 0.01
N LEU A 155 -15.20 14.19 -0.95
CA LEU A 155 -14.58 13.84 -2.23
C LEU A 155 -14.49 15.04 -3.17
N LYS A 156 -15.35 16.04 -3.02
CA LYS A 156 -15.25 17.35 -3.69
C LYS A 156 -15.74 18.43 -2.74
N GLU A 157 -15.36 19.68 -3.01
CA GLU A 157 -15.83 20.83 -2.22
C GLU A 157 -17.37 20.89 -2.17
N GLY A 158 -17.92 21.00 -0.96
CA GLY A 158 -19.37 21.00 -0.72
C GLY A 158 -20.00 19.63 -0.93
N GLY A 159 -19.20 18.55 -0.93
CA GLY A 159 -19.64 17.21 -1.27
C GLY A 159 -20.62 16.61 -0.27
N ALA A 160 -20.56 17.03 0.99
CA ALA A 160 -21.45 16.57 2.06
C ALA A 160 -22.89 17.10 1.93
N GLU A 161 -23.11 18.19 1.21
CA GLU A 161 -24.44 18.76 0.98
C GLU A 161 -25.07 18.30 -0.35
N LEU A 162 -24.26 17.69 -1.21
CA LEU A 162 -24.68 17.22 -2.52
C LEU A 162 -25.15 15.77 -2.40
N VAL A 163 -26.45 15.61 -2.24
CA VAL A 163 -27.15 14.35 -2.53
C VAL A 163 -26.85 13.99 -3.98
N HIS A 164 -26.62 12.70 -4.26
CA HIS A 164 -26.25 12.09 -5.55
C HIS A 164 -24.75 11.89 -5.76
N VAL A 165 -24.29 10.67 -5.49
CA VAL A 165 -22.99 10.18 -5.92
C VAL A 165 -22.99 9.96 -7.45
N CYS A 166 -22.28 10.81 -8.19
CA CYS A 166 -21.88 10.46 -9.55
C CYS A 166 -20.63 9.58 -9.48
N LEU A 167 -20.77 8.28 -9.77
CA LEU A 167 -19.70 7.29 -9.69
C LEU A 167 -18.41 7.69 -10.44
N HIS A 168 -18.53 8.43 -11.54
CA HIS A 168 -17.38 8.93 -12.29
C HIS A 168 -16.45 9.78 -11.42
N LEU A 169 -17.02 10.56 -10.50
CA LEU A 169 -16.30 11.41 -9.56
C LEU A 169 -15.74 10.61 -8.38
N ILE A 170 -16.47 9.63 -7.82
CA ILE A 170 -15.91 8.78 -6.76
C ILE A 170 -14.70 8.00 -7.26
N CYS A 171 -14.85 7.33 -8.41
CA CYS A 171 -13.74 6.62 -9.03
C CYS A 171 -12.60 7.61 -9.26
N TYR A 172 -12.84 8.74 -9.94
CA TYR A 172 -11.80 9.72 -10.22
C TYR A 172 -11.11 10.24 -8.95
N PHE A 173 -11.84 10.52 -7.87
CA PHE A 173 -11.26 11.02 -6.61
C PHE A 173 -10.52 9.95 -5.81
N MET A 174 -11.06 8.74 -5.69
CA MET A 174 -10.37 7.61 -5.06
C MET A 174 -9.09 7.23 -5.85
N VAL A 175 -9.16 7.26 -7.19
CA VAL A 175 -8.06 7.04 -8.13
C VAL A 175 -7.00 8.16 -8.05
N SER A 176 -7.42 9.42 -7.91
CA SER A 176 -6.52 10.59 -8.03
C SER A 176 -5.83 10.99 -6.73
N ARG A 177 -6.37 10.63 -5.56
CA ARG A 177 -5.74 10.93 -4.26
C ARG A 177 -4.79 9.86 -3.73
N SER A 178 -4.89 8.60 -4.17
CA SER A 178 -3.95 7.52 -3.79
C SER A 178 -2.69 7.56 -4.60
#